data_AF-A0A8I6SIP5-F1
#
_entry.id   AF-A0A8I6SIP5-F1
#
_cell.length_a   1.000
_cell.length_b   1.000
_cell.length_c   1.000
_cell.angle_alpha   90.00
_cell.angle_beta   90.00
_cell.angle_gamma   90.00
#
_symmetry.space_group_name_H-M   'P 1'
#
loop_
_entity.id
_entity.type
_entity.pdbx_description
1 polymer ?
#
loop_
_entity_poly.entity_id
_entity_poly.type
_entity_poly.pdbx_seq_one_letter_code
_entity_poly.pdbx_strand_id
1 'polypeptide(L)'
;MMSWKDIKSGPLKYFVKGGKIILAAELACFVGTYLGWRQINHNQDLRFYLYQNQPLILEAYYKFGEQISSESKVREYDMTTWSNAGKLVRNEFCICTIA
;
A
#
# COMPACT_ATOMS: atom_id res chain seq x y z
N MET A 1 -37.99 -12.22 33.72
CA MET A 1 -36.65 -12.84 33.62
C MET A 1 -36.38 -13.07 32.15
N MET A 2 -35.50 -12.29 31.54
CA MET A 2 -35.28 -12.28 30.09
C MET A 2 -34.53 -13.56 29.67
N SER A 3 -35.09 -14.32 28.72
CA SER A 3 -34.54 -15.59 28.25
C SER A 3 -33.50 -15.36 27.14
N TRP A 4 -32.32 -15.96 27.27
CA TRP A 4 -31.22 -15.87 26.30
C TRP A 4 -31.58 -16.35 24.88
N LYS A 5 -32.71 -17.05 24.73
CA LYS A 5 -33.18 -17.55 23.42
C LYS A 5 -33.72 -16.42 22.53
N ASP A 6 -34.22 -15.33 23.11
CA ASP A 6 -34.86 -14.24 22.36
C ASP A 6 -33.86 -13.26 21.74
N ILE A 7 -32.60 -13.28 22.20
CA ILE A 7 -31.46 -12.57 21.58
C ILE A 7 -31.10 -13.18 20.20
N LYS A 8 -31.51 -14.42 19.94
CA LYS A 8 -31.10 -15.22 18.76
C LYS A 8 -32.04 -15.09 17.55
N SER A 9 -33.13 -14.32 17.62
CA SER A 9 -34.19 -14.31 16.59
C SER A 9 -34.67 -12.92 16.13
N GLY A 10 -33.80 -11.89 16.20
CA GLY A 10 -34.07 -10.56 15.62
C GLY A 10 -33.21 -10.22 14.39
N PRO A 11 -33.40 -9.04 13.76
CA PRO A 11 -32.65 -8.56 12.58
C PRO A 11 -31.13 -8.55 12.77
N LEU A 12 -30.67 -8.63 14.03
CA LEU A 12 -29.28 -8.85 14.44
C LEU A 12 -28.58 -10.03 13.73
N LYS A 13 -29.30 -11.11 13.35
CA LYS A 13 -28.72 -12.24 12.61
C LYS A 13 -28.19 -11.83 11.22
N TYR A 14 -28.83 -10.88 10.56
CA TYR A 14 -28.40 -10.36 9.25
C TYR A 14 -27.24 -9.38 9.39
N PHE A 15 -27.23 -8.54 10.44
CA PHE A 15 -26.07 -7.69 10.77
C PHE A 15 -24.82 -8.51 11.13
N VAL A 16 -24.96 -9.58 11.91
CA VAL A 16 -23.83 -10.47 12.27
C VAL A 16 -23.34 -11.28 11.06
N LYS A 17 -24.22 -11.66 10.12
CA LYS A 17 -23.80 -12.29 8.85
C LYS A 17 -23.12 -11.30 7.90
N GLY A 18 -23.67 -10.10 7.73
CA GLY A 18 -23.08 -9.04 6.92
C GLY A 18 -21.71 -8.58 7.45
N GLY A 19 -21.60 -8.42 8.78
CA GLY A 19 -20.34 -8.07 9.43
C GLY A 19 -19.22 -9.09 9.20
N LYS A 20 -19.53 -10.39 9.13
CA LYS A 20 -18.52 -11.42 8.81
C LYS A 20 -17.99 -11.30 7.39
N ILE A 21 -18.84 -10.94 6.42
CA ILE A 21 -18.43 -10.77 5.02
C ILE A 21 -17.56 -9.52 4.89
N ILE A 22 -17.95 -8.41 5.52
CA ILE A 22 -17.17 -7.18 5.52
C ILE A 22 -15.80 -7.42 6.17
N LEU A 23 -15.76 -8.08 7.32
CA LEU A 23 -14.51 -8.39 8.01
C LEU A 23 -13.62 -9.35 7.20
N ALA A 24 -14.21 -10.34 6.53
CA ALA A 24 -13.45 -11.21 5.63
C ALA A 24 -12.91 -10.45 4.40
N ALA A 25 -13.69 -9.54 3.83
CA ALA A 25 -13.27 -8.69 2.72
C ALA A 25 -12.16 -7.73 3.13
N GLU A 26 -12.29 -7.08 4.29
CA GLU A 26 -11.26 -6.19 4.85
C GLU A 26 -9.97 -6.95 5.13
N LEU A 27 -10.06 -8.16 5.71
CA LEU A 27 -8.89 -9.02 5.93
C LEU A 27 -8.22 -9.42 4.61
N ALA A 28 -9.00 -9.79 3.59
CA ALA A 28 -8.47 -10.13 2.28
C ALA A 28 -7.76 -8.93 1.62
N CYS A 29 -8.36 -7.74 1.68
CA CYS A 29 -7.76 -6.50 1.19
C CYS A 29 -6.49 -6.13 1.96
N PHE A 30 -6.49 -6.32 3.29
CA PHE A 30 -5.33 -6.06 4.14
C PHE A 30 -4.17 -7.00 3.80
N VAL A 31 -4.45 -8.30 3.65
CA VAL A 31 -3.45 -9.31 3.26
C VAL A 31 -2.92 -9.00 1.86
N GLY A 32 -3.78 -8.68 0.89
CA GLY A 32 -3.36 -8.32 -0.47
C GLY A 32 -2.43 -7.10 -0.47
N THR A 33 -2.82 -6.04 0.24
CA THR A 33 -2.01 -4.83 0.39
C THR A 33 -0.67 -5.13 1.05
N TYR A 34 -0.66 -5.95 2.12
CA TYR A 34 0.56 -6.32 2.82
C TYR A 34 1.52 -7.13 1.94
N LEU A 35 1.02 -8.07 1.14
CA LEU A 35 1.85 -8.84 0.20
C LEU A 35 2.46 -7.94 -0.87
N GLY A 36 1.67 -7.00 -1.41
CA GLY A 36 2.17 -5.99 -2.35
C GLY A 36 3.27 -5.13 -1.72
N TRP A 37 3.01 -4.58 -0.52
CA TRP A 37 3.99 -3.82 0.25
C TRP A 37 5.28 -4.61 0.50
N ARG A 38 5.16 -5.89 0.89
CA ARG A 38 6.30 -6.78 1.14
C ARG A 38 7.14 -7.00 -0.11
N GLN A 39 6.52 -7.21 -1.26
CA GLN A 39 7.24 -7.39 -2.53
C GLN A 39 7.99 -6.11 -2.94
N ILE A 40 7.36 -4.94 -2.78
CA ILE A 40 7.98 -3.65 -3.09
C ILE A 40 9.18 -3.38 -2.16
N ASN A 41 9.10 -3.73 -0.88
CA ASN A 41 10.22 -3.58 0.05
C ASN A 41 11.39 -4.52 -0.28
N HIS A 42 11.11 -5.75 -0.70
CA HIS A 42 12.15 -6.75 -0.98
C HIS A 42 12.89 -6.50 -2.29
N ASN A 43 12.19 -6.06 -3.34
CA ASN A 43 12.76 -5.94 -4.68
C ASN A 43 12.95 -4.49 -5.09
N GLN A 44 14.21 -4.05 -5.12
CA GLN A 44 14.56 -2.71 -5.59
C GLN A 44 14.29 -2.53 -7.10
N ASP A 45 14.39 -3.58 -7.90
CA ASP A 45 14.07 -3.51 -9.33
C ASP A 45 12.56 -3.33 -9.60
N LEU A 46 11.68 -3.85 -8.73
CA LEU A 46 10.25 -3.55 -8.81
C LEU A 46 9.99 -2.06 -8.51
N ARG A 47 10.70 -1.49 -7.53
CA ARG A 47 10.61 -0.04 -7.26
C ARG A 47 11.08 0.77 -8.46
N PHE A 48 12.12 0.32 -9.15
CA PHE A 48 12.60 0.96 -10.37
C PHE A 48 11.62 0.80 -11.55
N TYR A 49 10.97 -0.36 -11.68
CA TYR A 49 9.90 -0.54 -12.66
C TYR A 49 8.71 0.38 -12.38
N LEU A 50 8.31 0.52 -11.11
CA LEU A 50 7.26 1.46 -10.70
C LEU A 50 7.69 2.91 -10.94
N TYR A 51 8.96 3.25 -10.73
CA TYR A 51 9.51 4.56 -11.05
C TYR A 51 9.31 4.93 -12.53
N GLN A 52 9.54 3.98 -13.44
CA GLN A 52 9.39 4.23 -14.88
C GLN A 52 7.94 4.21 -15.37
N ASN A 53 7.10 3.31 -14.83
CA ASN A 53 5.77 3.06 -15.38
C ASN A 53 4.64 3.71 -14.59
N GLN A 54 4.80 3.86 -13.28
CA GLN A 54 3.75 4.26 -12.33
C GLN A 54 4.32 5.11 -11.17
N PRO A 55 4.86 6.32 -11.45
CA PRO A 55 5.54 7.13 -10.45
C PRO A 55 4.64 7.53 -9.27
N LEU A 56 3.33 7.71 -9.50
CA LEU A 56 2.35 8.03 -8.46
C LEU A 56 2.27 6.95 -7.38
N ILE A 57 2.34 5.67 -7.76
CA ILE A 57 2.29 4.54 -6.83
C ILE A 57 3.57 4.52 -5.98
N LEU A 58 4.71 4.76 -6.61
CA LEU A 58 6.00 4.79 -5.93
C LEU A 58 6.10 5.98 -4.96
N GLU A 59 5.58 7.15 -5.34
CA GLU A 59 5.51 8.30 -4.43
C GLU A 59 4.63 8.03 -3.22
N ALA A 60 3.46 7.41 -3.42
CA ALA A 60 2.59 7.02 -2.32
C ALA A 60 3.30 6.03 -1.39
N TYR A 61 4.04 5.07 -1.95
CA TYR A 61 4.87 4.14 -1.19
C TYR A 61 5.91 4.87 -0.33
N TYR A 62 6.66 5.82 -0.88
CA TYR A 62 7.65 6.58 -0.12
C TYR A 62 7.02 7.45 0.96
N LYS A 63 5.96 8.21 0.63
CA LYS A 63 5.24 9.03 1.61
C LYS A 63 4.71 8.18 2.77
N PHE A 64 4.17 7.00 2.47
CA PHE A 64 3.67 6.10 3.49
C PHE A 64 4.81 5.56 4.40
N GLY A 65 5.97 5.22 3.83
CA GLY A 65 7.14 4.81 4.60
C GLY A 65 7.70 5.92 5.50
N GLU A 66 7.75 7.15 4.96
CA GLU A 66 8.15 8.37 5.68
C GLU A 66 7.20 8.69 6.84
N GLN A 67 5.89 8.43 6.67
CA GLN A 67 4.89 8.60 7.72
C GLN A 67 5.03 7.58 8.86
N ILE A 68 5.37 6.33 8.55
CA ILE A 68 5.56 5.27 9.56
C ILE A 68 6.89 5.45 10.29
N SER A 69 7.92 5.86 9.57
CA SER A 69 9.27 6.05 10.08
C SER A 69 9.90 7.24 9.38
N SER A 70 9.96 8.36 10.11
CA SER A 70 10.56 9.61 9.64
C SER A 70 12.03 9.46 9.26
N GLU A 71 12.71 8.47 9.84
CA GLU A 71 14.12 8.14 9.56
C GLU A 71 14.32 7.24 8.32
N SER A 72 13.24 6.81 7.65
CA SER A 72 13.36 5.91 6.50
C SER A 72 13.87 6.63 5.25
N LYS A 73 15.16 6.52 4.99
CA LYS A 73 15.84 7.10 3.80
C LYS A 73 15.76 6.21 2.55
N VAL A 74 14.68 5.43 2.42
CA VAL A 74 14.55 4.43 1.32
C VAL A 74 14.56 5.11 -0.04
N ARG A 75 13.89 6.27 -0.16
CA ARG A 75 13.88 7.08 -1.38
C ARG A 75 15.28 7.53 -1.80
N GLU A 76 16.04 8.10 -0.85
CA GLU A 76 17.39 8.61 -1.09
C GLU A 76 18.34 7.47 -1.47
N TYR A 77 18.21 6.32 -0.78
CA TYR A 77 18.97 5.12 -1.07
C TYR A 77 18.70 4.60 -2.48
N ASP A 78 17.44 4.53 -2.89
CA ASP A 78 17.06 4.06 -4.22
C ASP A 78 17.58 5.00 -5.31
N MET A 79 17.40 6.32 -5.15
CA MET A 79 17.91 7.33 -6.09
C MET A 79 19.42 7.27 -6.23
N THR A 80 20.15 7.15 -5.13
CA THR A 80 21.61 7.05 -5.12
C THR A 80 22.07 5.76 -5.82
N THR A 81 21.41 4.64 -5.53
CA THR A 81 21.72 3.35 -6.14
C THR A 81 21.48 3.38 -7.66
N TRP A 82 20.37 3.96 -8.10
CA TRP A 82 20.04 4.06 -9.52
C TRP A 82 20.95 5.04 -10.27
N SER A 83 21.34 6.14 -9.62
CA SER A 83 22.32 7.10 -10.14
C SER A 83 23.68 6.42 -10.33
N ASN A 84 24.19 5.76 -9.30
CA ASN A 84 25.48 5.05 -9.33
C ASN A 84 25.49 3.91 -10.35
N ALA A 85 24.35 3.25 -10.56
CA ALA A 85 24.19 2.21 -11.56
C ALA A 85 23.99 2.74 -12.99
N GLY A 86 23.97 4.07 -13.20
CA GLY A 86 23.69 4.67 -14.51
C GLY A 86 22.27 4.39 -15.03
N LYS A 87 21.34 3.97 -14.17
CA LYS A 87 19.97 3.60 -14.54
C LYS A 87 19.08 4.83 -14.79
N LEU A 88 19.45 6.00 -14.25
CA LEU A 88 18.71 7.26 -14.39
C LEU A 88 18.94 7.98 -15.74
N VAL A 89 19.63 7.37 -16.70
CA VAL A 89 20.04 7.99 -17.98
C VAL A 89 18.91 8.01 -19.03
N ARG A 90 17.64 7.84 -18.64
CA ARG A 90 16.53 7.81 -19.60
C ARG A 90 15.48 8.89 -19.33
N ASN A 91 15.57 9.91 -20.18
CA ASN A 91 14.55 10.86 -20.61
C ASN A 91 14.16 11.99 -19.64
N GLU A 92 14.50 13.18 -20.13
CA GLU A 92 13.75 14.43 -20.07
C GLU A 92 12.23 14.26 -20.22
N PHE A 93 11.55 13.64 -19.26
CA PHE A 93 10.12 13.88 -19.06
C PHE A 93 9.96 15.07 -18.13
N CYS A 94 10.14 16.25 -18.74
CA CYS A 94 9.25 17.41 -18.61
C CYS A 94 8.45 17.47 -17.29
N ILE A 95 9.00 18.10 -16.27
CA ILE A 95 8.21 18.78 -15.23
C ILE A 95 8.78 20.20 -15.05
N CYS A 96 8.70 20.97 -16.13
CA CYS A 96 8.69 22.44 -16.09
C CYS A 96 7.26 22.97 -16.26
N THR A 97 6.23 22.21 -15.88
CA THR A 97 4.84 22.66 -15.99
C THR A 97 4.05 22.25 -14.76
N ILE A 98 4.35 22.89 -13.64
CA ILE A 98 3.39 23.57 -12.78
C ILE A 98 4.18 24.73 -12.17
N ALA A 99 4.00 25.89 -12.79
CA ALA A 99 4.24 27.18 -12.15
C ALA A 99 3.16 27.42 -11.09
#